data_AF-A0A7X9BQX1-F1
#
_entry.id   AF-A0A7X9BQX1-F1
#
_cell.length_a   1.000
_cell.length_b   1.000
_cell.length_c   1.000
_cell.angle_alpha   90.00
_cell.angle_beta   90.00
_cell.angle_gamma   90.00
#
_symmetry.space_group_name_H-M   'P 1'
#
loop_
_entity.id
_entity.type
_entity.pdbx_description
1 polymer ?
#
loop_
_entity_poly.entity_id
_entity_poly.type
_entity_poly.pdbx_seq_one_letter_code
_entity_poly.pdbx_strand_id
1 'polypeptide(L)'
;MASGALAIAGAVESAYGATVLLSSTRNMGSDMQKLGDVMNSSEGAGNAVNASELKMSKTVQNHMNDIIKKGANKGDLARPYIDSNGTTLLVDEIMKGGTPVKDAVLKNGLRWDVNGTFRGSTGTWELVVDKSSNTIVHFNFIAK
;
A
#
# COMPACT_ATOMS: atom_id res chain seq x y z
N MET A 1 -35.80 -17.07 59.88
CA MET A 1 -35.14 -16.73 61.17
C MET A 1 -33.83 -16.04 60.86
N ALA A 2 -33.55 -14.98 61.60
CA ALA A 2 -32.49 -14.00 61.34
C ALA A 2 -31.07 -14.53 61.57
N SER A 3 -30.12 -13.96 60.82
CA SER A 3 -28.74 -13.60 61.19
C SER A 3 -28.00 -13.36 59.87
N GLY A 4 -27.21 -12.32 59.64
CA GLY A 4 -26.60 -11.30 60.47
C GLY A 4 -25.47 -10.74 59.60
N ALA A 5 -25.31 -9.42 59.58
CA ALA A 5 -24.30 -8.72 58.79
C ALA A 5 -22.86 -9.12 59.19
N LEU A 6 -21.90 -9.06 58.25
CA LEU A 6 -20.66 -8.29 58.46
C LEU A 6 -19.90 -8.11 57.14
N ALA A 7 -19.81 -6.87 56.68
CA ALA A 7 -18.78 -6.47 55.73
C ALA A 7 -17.46 -6.33 56.49
N ILE A 8 -16.40 -6.96 55.98
CA ILE A 8 -15.03 -6.56 56.28
C ILE A 8 -14.33 -6.33 54.95
N ALA A 9 -14.34 -5.07 54.53
CA ALA A 9 -13.49 -4.56 53.48
C ALA A 9 -12.05 -4.58 54.01
N GLY A 10 -11.26 -5.54 53.55
CA GLY A 10 -9.81 -5.53 53.66
C GLY A 10 -9.23 -5.08 52.34
N ALA A 11 -9.13 -3.77 52.12
CA ALA A 11 -8.27 -3.23 51.09
C ALA A 11 -6.83 -3.30 51.61
N VAL A 12 -5.99 -4.13 50.98
CA VAL A 12 -4.54 -3.91 51.02
C VAL A 12 -4.19 -3.26 49.69
N GLU A 13 -4.06 -1.94 49.69
CA GLU A 13 -3.39 -1.23 48.63
C GLU A 13 -1.88 -1.42 48.82
N SER A 14 -1.24 -2.07 47.85
CA SER A 14 0.18 -1.89 47.61
C SER A 14 0.43 -1.96 46.11
N ALA A 15 0.52 -0.76 45.54
CA ALA A 15 1.34 -0.35 44.41
C ALA A 15 1.50 -1.36 43.25
N TYR A 16 0.87 -1.03 42.12
CA TYR A 16 1.23 -1.48 40.77
C TYR A 16 1.11 -3.00 40.51
N GLY A 17 -0.14 -3.45 40.38
CA GLY A 17 -0.61 -4.03 39.12
C GLY A 17 -0.43 -5.54 38.88
N ALA A 18 -1.53 -6.26 39.11
CA ALA A 18 -1.88 -7.60 38.62
C ALA A 18 -1.30 -8.84 39.33
N THR A 19 -1.90 -9.20 40.48
CA THR A 19 -2.09 -10.62 40.81
C THR A 19 -3.33 -11.12 40.04
N VAL A 20 -3.17 -12.05 39.12
CA VAL A 20 -4.30 -12.80 38.54
C VAL A 20 -4.43 -14.12 39.30
N LEU A 21 -5.49 -14.20 40.10
CA LEU A 21 -5.95 -15.42 40.77
C LEU A 21 -6.42 -16.45 39.71
N LEU A 22 -5.82 -17.64 39.73
CA LEU A 22 -6.28 -18.79 38.96
C LEU A 22 -7.59 -19.32 39.56
N SER A 23 -8.74 -18.88 39.04
CA SER A 23 -10.00 -19.63 39.19
C SER A 23 -11.09 -19.07 38.29
N SER A 24 -11.07 -19.42 37.01
CA SER A 24 -12.30 -19.57 36.21
C SER A 24 -11.92 -20.37 34.96
N THR A 25 -12.73 -21.36 34.61
CA THR A 25 -12.64 -22.13 33.36
C THR A 25 -12.46 -21.17 32.18
N ARG A 26 -11.23 -21.07 31.65
CA ARG A 26 -10.96 -20.24 30.48
C ARG A 26 -11.68 -20.87 29.30
N ASN A 27 -12.69 -20.18 28.77
CA ASN A 27 -13.30 -20.53 27.51
C ASN A 27 -12.26 -20.33 26.40
N MET A 28 -11.45 -21.36 26.16
CA MET A 28 -10.36 -21.35 25.17
C MET A 28 -10.85 -21.06 23.74
N GLY A 29 -12.18 -21.06 23.50
CA GLY A 29 -12.77 -20.68 22.22
C GLY A 29 -12.63 -19.20 21.87
N SER A 30 -12.80 -18.27 22.83
CA SER A 30 -12.77 -16.83 22.51
C SER A 30 -11.35 -16.30 22.26
N ASP A 31 -10.37 -16.87 22.96
CA ASP A 31 -8.98 -16.46 22.82
C ASP A 31 -8.37 -17.01 21.52
N MET A 32 -8.78 -18.21 21.08
CA MET A 32 -8.44 -18.74 19.75
C MET A 32 -9.17 -18.01 18.63
N GLN A 33 -10.38 -17.48 18.87
CA GLN A 33 -11.07 -16.61 17.91
C GLN A 33 -10.30 -15.29 17.74
N LYS A 34 -9.83 -14.69 18.84
CA LYS A 34 -9.06 -13.45 18.83
C LYS A 34 -7.65 -13.65 18.25
N LEU A 35 -7.02 -14.80 18.49
CA LEU A 35 -5.79 -15.20 17.80
C LEU A 35 -6.02 -15.53 16.31
N GLY A 36 -7.19 -16.06 15.97
CA GLY A 36 -7.64 -16.28 14.60
C GLY A 36 -7.90 -14.98 13.85
N ASP A 37 -8.46 -13.97 14.50
CA ASP A 37 -8.63 -12.61 13.93
C ASP A 37 -7.28 -11.89 13.78
N VAL A 38 -6.33 -12.11 14.70
CA VAL A 38 -4.96 -11.58 14.62
C VAL A 38 -4.07 -12.35 13.63
N MET A 39 -4.36 -13.62 13.35
CA MET A 39 -3.71 -14.38 12.27
C MET A 39 -4.44 -14.25 10.92
N ASN A 40 -5.64 -13.65 10.92
CA ASN A 40 -6.37 -13.25 9.72
C ASN A 40 -6.15 -11.77 9.34
N SER A 41 -5.28 -11.05 10.06
CA SER A 41 -4.61 -9.89 9.47
C SER A 41 -3.54 -10.40 8.49
N SER A 42 -4.02 -10.94 7.36
CA SER A 42 -3.30 -10.78 6.11
C SER A 42 -3.26 -9.28 5.81
N GLU A 43 -2.32 -8.58 6.44
CA GLU A 43 -1.82 -7.32 5.91
C GLU A 43 -1.28 -7.63 4.51
N GLY A 44 -2.14 -7.51 3.51
CA GLY A 44 -1.79 -7.84 2.13
C GLY A 44 -2.94 -8.12 1.16
N ALA A 45 -4.17 -8.39 1.60
CA ALA A 45 -5.31 -8.53 0.67
C ALA A 45 -5.88 -7.16 0.23
N GLY A 46 -5.02 -6.16 0.04
CA GLY A 46 -5.44 -4.80 -0.25
C GLY A 46 -5.68 -4.56 -1.73
N ASN A 47 -6.72 -5.13 -2.36
CA ASN A 47 -7.00 -4.95 -3.81
C ASN A 47 -5.72 -5.01 -4.64
N ALA A 48 -5.23 -6.23 -4.91
CA ALA A 48 -4.09 -6.41 -5.80
C ALA A 48 -4.37 -5.66 -7.11
N VAL A 49 -3.62 -4.58 -7.33
CA VAL A 49 -3.72 -3.81 -8.56
C VAL A 49 -3.08 -4.65 -9.65
N ASN A 50 -3.83 -4.98 -10.71
CA ASN A 50 -3.31 -5.75 -11.83
C ASN A 50 -2.94 -4.81 -12.98
N ALA A 51 -1.70 -4.87 -13.45
CA ALA A 51 -1.20 -4.01 -14.52
C ALA A 51 -2.07 -4.07 -15.80
N SER A 52 -2.58 -5.26 -16.14
CA SER A 52 -3.42 -5.47 -17.33
C SER A 52 -4.83 -4.86 -17.25
N GLU A 53 -5.28 -4.52 -16.04
CA GLU A 53 -6.61 -3.95 -15.80
C GLU A 53 -6.56 -2.42 -15.65
N LEU A 54 -5.35 -1.85 -15.68
CA LEU A 54 -5.13 -0.42 -15.54
C LEU A 54 -5.44 0.32 -16.84
N LYS A 55 -6.16 1.44 -16.71
CA LYS A 55 -6.37 2.40 -17.79
C LYS A 55 -5.52 3.64 -17.60
N MET A 56 -5.17 4.30 -18.70
CA MET A 56 -4.48 5.58 -18.63
C MET A 56 -5.46 6.73 -18.39
N SER A 57 -5.10 7.66 -17.50
CA SER A 57 -5.81 8.94 -17.37
C SER A 57 -5.62 9.79 -18.63
N LYS A 58 -6.55 10.73 -18.85
CA LYS A 58 -6.42 11.68 -19.95
C LYS A 58 -5.16 12.53 -19.85
N THR A 59 -4.74 12.90 -18.64
CA THR A 59 -3.52 13.66 -18.40
C THR A 59 -2.28 12.90 -18.85
N VAL A 60 -2.15 11.62 -18.49
CA VAL A 60 -1.04 10.77 -18.94
C VAL A 60 -1.06 10.60 -20.46
N GLN A 61 -2.24 10.36 -21.04
CA GLN A 61 -2.41 10.27 -22.49
C GLN A 61 -2.01 11.55 -23.22
N ASN A 62 -2.28 12.74 -22.66
CA ASN A 62 -1.93 14.01 -23.31
C ASN A 62 -0.41 14.17 -23.51
N HIS A 63 0.41 13.46 -22.74
CA HIS A 63 1.88 13.46 -22.87
C HIS A 63 2.43 12.47 -23.91
N MET A 64 1.58 11.65 -24.56
CA MET A 64 2.05 10.63 -25.52
C MET A 64 2.77 11.23 -26.74
N ASN A 65 2.39 12.44 -27.12
CA ASN A 65 2.91 13.15 -28.30
C ASN A 65 3.93 14.24 -27.95
N ASP A 66 4.35 14.32 -26.68
CA ASP A 66 5.35 15.30 -26.27
C ASP A 66 6.67 15.02 -26.98
N ILE A 67 7.23 16.05 -27.61
CA ILE A 67 8.50 15.95 -28.33
C ILE A 67 9.63 16.55 -27.49
N ILE A 68 10.74 15.80 -27.42
CA ILE A 68 11.96 16.28 -26.78
C ILE A 68 12.55 17.43 -27.61
N LYS A 69 12.70 18.60 -26.97
CA LYS A 69 13.13 19.83 -27.65
C LYS A 69 14.65 20.04 -27.70
N LYS A 70 15.42 19.32 -26.88
CA LYS A 70 16.86 19.55 -26.67
C LYS A 70 17.61 18.23 -26.41
N GLY A 71 18.93 18.24 -26.61
CA GLY A 71 19.82 17.11 -26.31
C GLY A 71 19.89 16.06 -27.42
N ALA A 72 20.53 14.92 -27.12
CA ALA A 72 20.81 13.84 -28.06
C ALA A 72 19.54 13.17 -28.64
N ASN A 73 18.43 13.27 -27.90
CA ASN A 73 17.14 12.66 -28.22
C ASN A 73 16.15 13.67 -28.83
N LYS A 74 16.63 14.83 -29.29
CA LYS A 74 15.77 15.89 -29.83
C LYS A 74 15.00 15.39 -31.05
N GLY A 75 13.69 15.64 -31.08
CA GLY A 75 12.79 15.22 -32.14
C GLY A 75 12.06 13.91 -31.84
N ASP A 76 12.50 13.15 -30.85
CA ASP A 76 11.83 11.92 -30.44
C ASP A 76 10.68 12.18 -29.46
N LEU A 77 9.78 11.20 -29.34
CA LEU A 77 8.79 11.17 -28.28
C LEU A 77 9.47 11.16 -26.92
N ALA A 78 8.97 11.98 -26.00
CA ALA A 78 9.44 12.07 -24.62
C ALA A 78 9.07 10.83 -23.82
N ARG A 79 7.87 10.27 -24.08
CA ARG A 79 7.31 9.12 -23.36
C ARG A 79 6.77 8.06 -24.32
N PRO A 80 7.64 7.42 -25.13
CA PRO A 80 7.26 6.42 -26.13
C PRO A 80 6.68 5.13 -25.51
N TYR A 81 6.74 5.01 -24.19
CA TYR A 81 6.24 3.89 -23.41
C TYR A 81 4.81 4.08 -22.90
N ILE A 82 4.15 5.20 -23.19
CA ILE A 82 2.73 5.42 -22.86
C ILE A 82 1.86 4.89 -24.01
N ASP A 83 0.86 4.08 -23.66
CA ASP A 83 -0.16 3.56 -24.60
C ASP A 83 0.42 2.86 -25.84
N SER A 84 1.50 2.11 -25.60
CA SER A 84 2.24 1.33 -26.57
C SER A 84 2.07 -0.17 -26.29
N ASN A 85 2.43 -1.03 -27.24
CA ASN A 85 2.36 -2.49 -27.07
C ASN A 85 3.17 -3.01 -25.85
N GLY A 86 4.19 -2.27 -25.40
CA GLY A 86 5.02 -2.64 -24.24
C GLY A 86 4.59 -2.01 -22.91
N THR A 87 3.57 -1.16 -22.91
CA THR A 87 3.18 -0.36 -21.74
C THR A 87 2.76 -1.23 -20.55
N THR A 88 1.92 -2.24 -20.79
CA THR A 88 1.44 -3.12 -19.73
C THR A 88 2.59 -3.90 -19.08
N LEU A 89 3.54 -4.38 -19.89
CA LEU A 89 4.72 -5.10 -19.39
C LEU A 89 5.58 -4.18 -18.52
N LEU A 90 5.87 -2.97 -18.99
CA LEU A 90 6.67 -2.02 -18.22
C LEU A 90 6.00 -1.63 -16.90
N VAL A 91 4.68 -1.42 -16.91
CA VAL A 91 3.91 -1.14 -15.68
C VAL A 91 3.99 -2.33 -14.72
N ASP A 92 3.84 -3.56 -15.20
CA ASP A 92 3.97 -4.78 -14.41
C ASP A 92 5.38 -4.93 -13.81
N GLU A 93 6.43 -4.64 -14.58
CA GLU A 93 7.82 -4.65 -14.10
C GLU A 93 8.06 -3.62 -13.01
N ILE A 94 7.52 -2.40 -13.14
CA ILE A 94 7.60 -1.37 -12.09
C ILE A 94 6.86 -1.84 -10.84
N MET A 95 5.66 -2.40 -10.99
CA MET A 95 4.87 -2.86 -9.85
C MET A 95 5.51 -4.04 -9.11
N LYS A 96 6.25 -4.90 -9.82
CA LYS A 96 7.04 -6.00 -9.26
C LYS A 96 8.38 -5.53 -8.68
N GLY A 97 8.94 -4.45 -9.22
CA GLY A 97 10.25 -3.92 -8.85
C GLY A 97 10.28 -3.17 -7.51
N GLY A 98 9.13 -2.89 -6.90
CA GLY A 98 9.07 -2.25 -5.59
C GLY A 98 7.71 -2.36 -4.91
N THR A 99 7.70 -2.18 -3.59
CA THR A 99 6.46 -2.11 -2.82
C THR A 99 5.87 -0.70 -2.94
N PRO A 100 4.58 -0.55 -3.31
CA PRO A 100 3.97 0.76 -3.37
C PRO A 100 3.88 1.41 -2.00
N VAL A 101 4.02 2.73 -1.97
CA VAL A 101 3.66 3.58 -0.83
C VAL A 101 2.34 4.30 -1.11
N LYS A 102 1.67 4.77 -0.06
CA LYS A 102 0.51 5.64 -0.22
C LYS A 102 0.93 6.96 -0.86
N ASP A 103 0.21 7.40 -1.88
CA ASP A 103 0.47 8.70 -2.50
C ASP A 103 0.11 9.85 -1.54
N ALA A 104 0.95 10.89 -1.54
CA ALA A 104 0.81 12.03 -0.63
C ALA A 104 -0.37 12.94 -0.98
N VAL A 105 -0.77 12.98 -2.26
CA VAL A 105 -1.78 13.91 -2.79
C VAL A 105 -3.09 13.19 -3.06
N LEU A 106 -3.03 12.01 -3.67
CA LEU A 106 -4.18 11.23 -4.05
C LEU A 106 -4.60 10.28 -2.92
N LYS A 107 -5.78 10.52 -2.34
CA LYS A 107 -6.31 9.76 -1.18
C LYS A 107 -6.31 8.23 -1.38
N ASN A 108 -6.67 7.78 -2.58
CA ASN A 108 -6.72 6.36 -2.97
C ASN A 108 -5.53 5.96 -3.86
N GLY A 109 -4.48 6.78 -3.87
CA GLY A 109 -3.31 6.61 -4.71
C GLY A 109 -2.29 5.65 -4.10
N LEU A 110 -1.76 4.78 -4.93
CA LEU A 110 -0.51 4.06 -4.68
C LEU A 110 0.57 4.59 -5.60
N ARG A 111 1.76 4.81 -5.04
CA ARG A 111 2.94 5.30 -5.73
C ARG A 111 4.06 4.27 -5.70
N TRP A 112 4.66 4.01 -6.85
CA TRP A 112 5.89 3.26 -7.01
C TRP A 112 6.99 4.20 -7.49
N ASP A 113 8.14 4.11 -6.82
CA ASP A 113 9.38 4.73 -7.24
C ASP A 113 10.43 3.63 -7.35
N VAL A 114 10.78 3.24 -8.58
CA VAL A 114 11.62 2.06 -8.84
C VAL A 114 12.81 2.47 -9.70
N ASN A 115 14.03 2.10 -9.28
CA ASN A 115 15.22 2.36 -10.09
C ASN A 115 15.15 1.58 -11.41
N GLY A 116 15.58 2.19 -12.50
CA GLY A 116 15.63 1.53 -13.80
C GLY A 116 16.47 2.29 -14.81
N THR A 117 16.36 1.86 -16.06
CA THR A 117 17.06 2.48 -17.18
C THR A 117 16.10 2.84 -18.31
N PHE A 118 16.34 3.98 -18.94
CA PHE A 118 15.61 4.38 -20.14
C PHE A 118 16.55 5.17 -21.05
N ARG A 119 16.59 4.82 -22.34
CA ARG A 119 17.42 5.47 -23.37
C ARG A 119 18.90 5.60 -22.97
N GLY A 120 19.45 4.53 -22.41
CA GLY A 120 20.85 4.45 -21.97
C GLY A 120 21.18 5.25 -20.70
N SER A 121 20.20 5.89 -20.08
CA SER A 121 20.37 6.61 -18.80
C SER A 121 19.81 5.79 -17.65
N THR A 122 20.45 5.87 -16.48
CA THR A 122 19.90 5.33 -15.23
C THR A 122 19.00 6.37 -14.56
N GLY A 123 18.02 5.93 -13.79
CA GLY A 123 17.03 6.84 -13.22
C GLY A 123 15.98 6.13 -12.38
N THR A 124 14.87 6.83 -12.16
CA THR A 124 13.72 6.34 -11.40
C THR A 124 12.48 6.34 -12.27
N TRP A 125 11.80 5.20 -12.34
CA TRP A 125 10.43 5.09 -12.81
C TRP A 125 9.48 5.51 -11.70
N GLU A 126 8.63 6.48 -12.00
CA GLU A 126 7.56 6.94 -11.12
C GLU A 126 6.21 6.50 -11.71
N LEU A 127 5.43 5.78 -10.93
CA LEU A 127 4.09 5.33 -11.30
C LEU A 127 3.11 5.64 -10.16
N VAL A 128 1.99 6.27 -10.47
CA VAL A 128 0.88 6.47 -9.51
C VAL A 128 -0.41 5.91 -10.09
N VAL A 129 -1.07 5.06 -9.30
CA VAL A 129 -2.35 4.43 -9.62
C VAL A 129 -3.41 4.87 -8.62
N ASP A 130 -4.54 5.34 -9.13
CA ASP A 130 -5.77 5.48 -8.36
C ASP A 130 -6.48 4.12 -8.26
N LYS A 131 -6.47 3.54 -7.06
CA LYS A 131 -7.14 2.25 -6.79
C LYS A 131 -8.65 2.29 -6.93
N SER A 132 -9.27 3.46 -6.76
CA SER A 132 -10.73 3.56 -6.80
C SER A 132 -11.28 3.50 -8.22
N SER A 133 -10.46 3.89 -9.20
CA SER A 133 -10.84 3.92 -10.62
C SER A 133 -10.02 2.99 -11.51
N ASN A 134 -9.02 2.29 -10.96
CA ASN A 134 -8.02 1.50 -11.67
C ASN A 134 -7.30 2.31 -12.77
N THR A 135 -6.93 3.55 -12.44
CA THR A 135 -6.39 4.52 -13.41
C THR A 135 -4.94 4.88 -13.07
N ILE A 136 -4.06 4.83 -14.08
CA ILE A 136 -2.73 5.41 -14.01
C ILE A 136 -2.84 6.93 -14.17
N VAL A 137 -2.53 7.65 -13.11
CA VAL A 137 -2.61 9.12 -13.04
C VAL A 137 -1.26 9.81 -13.19
N HIS A 138 -0.17 9.08 -12.95
CA HIS A 138 1.21 9.54 -13.19
C HIS A 138 2.04 8.37 -13.72
N PHE A 139 2.80 8.62 -14.78
CA PHE A 139 3.73 7.64 -15.32
C PHE A 139 4.91 8.33 -16.00
N ASN A 140 6.07 8.31 -15.35
CA ASN A 140 7.23 9.08 -15.78
C ASN A 140 8.55 8.34 -15.52
N PHE A 141 9.58 8.72 -16.27
CA PHE A 141 10.97 8.37 -15.97
C PHE A 141 11.77 9.64 -15.68
N ILE A 142 12.49 9.64 -14.56
CA ILE A 142 13.40 10.71 -14.17
C ILE A 142 14.83 10.18 -14.25
N ALA A 143 15.60 10.67 -15.22
CA ALA A 143 17.03 10.36 -15.34
C ALA A 143 17.82 10.99 -14.18
N LYS A 144 18.88 10.30 -13.74
CA LYS A 144 19.87 10.81 -12.76
C LYS A 144 21.04 11.49 -13.43
#